data_AF-I9FUD9-F1
#
_entry.id   AF-I9FUD9-F1
#
_cell.length_a   1.000
_cell.length_b   1.000
_cell.length_c   1.000
_cell.angle_alpha   90.00
_cell.angle_beta   90.00
_cell.angle_gamma   90.00
#
_symmetry.space_group_name_H-M   'P 1'
#
loop_
_entity.id
_entity.type
_entity.pdbx_description
1 polymer ?
#
loop_
_entity_poly.entity_id
_entity_poly.type
_entity_poly.pdbx_seq_one_letter_code
_entity_poly.pdbx_strand_id
1 'polypeptide(L)' 'MDSPLVLSMCDTLLQRSEESGDKHMQIISYCIKLDYFYYKNDEENILKQTDEVKKVCLRLDNLKYYYFA' A
#
# COMPACT_ATOMS: atom_id res chain seq x y z
N MET A 1 -6.44 -12.45 6.17
CA MET A 1 -5.29 -11.53 5.94
C MET A 1 -4.09 -11.88 6.82
N ASP A 2 -3.96 -13.11 7.36
CA ASP A 2 -2.92 -13.40 8.37
C ASP A 2 -1.66 -14.12 7.86
N SER A 3 -1.69 -14.59 6.62
CA SER A 3 -0.57 -15.31 6.02
C SER A 3 0.59 -14.36 5.65
N PRO A 4 1.85 -14.70 5.97
CA PRO A 4 3.04 -13.96 5.52
C PRO A 4 3.11 -13.79 3.99
N LEU A 5 2.42 -14.68 3.26
CA LEU A 5 2.30 -14.63 1.80
C LEU A 5 1.68 -13.32 1.30
N VAL A 6 0.80 -12.68 2.10
CA VAL A 6 0.12 -11.44 1.71
C VAL A 6 1.12 -10.32 1.44
N LEU A 7 2.18 -10.19 2.25
CA LEU A 7 3.21 -9.18 2.03
C LEU A 7 3.99 -9.43 0.73
N SER A 8 4.37 -10.68 0.47
CA SER A 8 5.04 -11.06 -0.79
C SER A 8 4.16 -10.82 -2.02
N MET A 9 2.84 -11.04 -1.89
CA MET A 9 1.88 -10.71 -2.95
C MET A 9 1.79 -9.20 -3.18
N CYS A 10 1.79 -8.38 -2.12
CA CYS A 10 1.81 -6.92 -2.24
C CYS A 10 3.07 -6.44 -2.97
N ASP A 11 4.24 -6.97 -2.60
CA ASP A 11 5.51 -6.60 -3.21
C ASP A 11 5.54 -7.00 -4.71
N THR A 12 4.99 -8.18 -5.04
CA THR A 12 4.85 -8.62 -6.44
C THR A 12 3.90 -7.71 -7.23
N LEU A 13 2.75 -7.35 -6.63
CA LEU A 13 1.78 -6.46 -7.26
C LEU A 13 2.38 -5.07 -7.52
N LEU A 14 3.11 -4.54 -6.53
CA LEU A 14 3.83 -3.26 -6.66
C LEU A 14 4.79 -3.32 -7.85
N GLN A 15 5.68 -4.31 -7.88
CA GLN A 15 6.66 -4.47 -8.96
C GLN A 15 5.98 -4.51 -10.34
N ARG A 16 4.92 -5.33 -10.50
CA ARG A 16 4.18 -5.43 -11.77
C ARG A 16 3.51 -4.12 -12.17
N SER A 17 2.98 -3.39 -11.20
CA SER A 17 2.34 -2.09 -11.43
C SER A 17 3.34 -0.98 -11.77
N GLU A 18 4.58 -1.08 -11.27
CA GLU A 18 5.69 -0.20 -11.68
C GLU A 18 6.14 -0.52 -13.11
N GLU A 19 6.35 -1.81 -13.43
CA GLU A 19 6.73 -2.28 -14.76
C GLU A 19 5.72 -1.87 -15.86
N SER A 20 4.42 -1.88 -15.53
CA SER A 20 3.34 -1.49 -16.46
C SER A 20 3.00 0.00 -16.45
N GLY A 21 3.56 0.78 -15.52
CA GLY A 21 3.21 2.19 -15.33
C GLY A 21 1.80 2.42 -14.77
N ASP A 22 1.14 1.40 -14.24
CA ASP A 22 -0.19 1.50 -13.62
C ASP A 22 -0.08 2.15 -12.22
N LYS A 23 -0.12 3.49 -12.21
CA LYS A 23 -0.07 4.30 -10.99
C LYS A 23 -1.18 3.99 -9.99
N HIS A 24 -2.35 3.58 -10.47
CA HIS A 24 -3.49 3.27 -9.61
C HIS A 24 -3.22 1.96 -8.87
N MET A 25 -2.76 0.93 -9.59
CA MET A 25 -2.41 -0.36 -8.99
C MET A 25 -1.19 -0.26 -8.07
N GLN A 26 -0.24 0.64 -8.35
CA GLN A 26 0.84 0.96 -7.42
C GLN A 26 0.29 1.39 -6.06
N ILE A 27 -0.63 2.36 -6.02
CA ILE A 27 -1.22 2.84 -4.76
C ILE A 27 -2.02 1.73 -4.06
N ILE A 28 -2.78 0.94 -4.80
CA ILE A 28 -3.53 -0.19 -4.24
C ILE A 28 -2.61 -1.18 -3.52
N SER A 29 -1.42 -1.47 -4.07
CA SER A 29 -0.48 -2.38 -3.42
C SER A 29 -0.03 -1.88 -2.04
N TYR A 30 0.18 -0.56 -1.89
CA TYR A 30 0.47 0.06 -0.59
C TYR A 30 -0.74 0.03 0.36
N CYS A 31 -1.96 0.27 -0.13
CA CYS A 31 -3.17 0.18 0.69
C CYS A 31 -3.41 -1.24 1.21
N ILE A 32 -3.23 -2.27 0.38
CA ILE A 32 -3.40 -3.68 0.82
C ILE A 32 -2.36 -4.04 1.88
N LYS A 33 -1.13 -3.51 1.74
CA LYS A 33 -0.07 -3.68 2.74
C LYS A 33 -0.42 -3.01 4.06
N LEU A 34 -1.00 -1.81 4.03
CA LEU A 34 -1.55 -1.14 5.22
C LEU A 34 -2.68 -1.96 5.86
N ASP A 35 -3.63 -2.45 5.07
CA ASP A 35 -4.74 -3.29 5.54
C ASP A 35 -4.24 -4.54 6.26
N TYR A 36 -3.18 -5.18 5.75
CA TYR A 36 -2.57 -6.33 6.43
C TYR A 36 -2.15 -6.01 7.87
N PHE A 37 -1.52 -4.85 8.10
CA PHE A 37 -1.14 -4.42 9.46
C PHE A 37 -2.35 -3.99 10.29
N TYR A 38 -3.35 -3.37 9.66
CA TYR A 38 -4.62 -3.03 10.30
C TYR A 38 -5.30 -4.28 10.90
N TYR A 39 -5.43 -5.35 10.11
CA TYR A 39 -6.04 -6.60 10.60
C TYR A 39 -5.21 -7.30 11.70
N LYS A 40 -3.92 -6.99 11.83
CA LYS A 40 -3.04 -7.53 12.88
C LYS A 40 -2.96 -6.65 14.13
N ASN A 41 -3.63 -5.49 14.14
CA ASN A 41 -3.51 -4.48 15.20
C ASN A 41 -2.05 -4.05 15.46
N ASP A 42 -1.23 -4.01 14.41
CA ASP A 42 0.17 -3.59 14.49
C ASP A 42 0.27 -2.06 14.32
N GLU A 43 0.01 -1.33 15.42
CA GLU A 43 -0.12 0.14 15.43
C GLU A 43 1.11 0.85 14.84
N GLU A 44 2.32 0.37 15.17
CA GLU A 44 3.56 0.96 14.65
C GLU A 44 3.63 0.86 13.13
N ASN A 45 3.34 -0.32 12.57
CA ASN A 45 3.38 -0.50 11.13
C ASN A 45 2.18 0.16 10.43
N ILE A 46 1.02 0.28 11.07
CA ILE A 46 -0.12 1.05 10.54
C ILE A 46 0.29 2.50 10.31
N LEU A 47 0.86 3.17 11.32
CA LEU A 47 1.29 4.56 11.20
C LEU A 47 2.37 4.72 10.13
N LYS A 48 3.35 3.82 10.11
CA LYS A 48 4.42 3.83 9.11
C LYS A 48 3.89 3.64 7.69
N GLN A 49 3.01 2.66 7.45
CA GLN A 49 2.48 2.41 6.11
C GLN A 49 1.52 3.52 5.65
N THR A 50 0.78 4.14 6.59
CA THR A 50 -0.07 5.30 6.30
C THR A 50 0.74 6.45 5.70
N ASP A 51 1.89 6.77 6.30
CA ASP A 51 2.80 7.80 5.78
C ASP A 51 3.35 7.44 4.41
N GLU A 52 3.68 6.17 4.16
CA GLU A 52 4.15 5.71 2.84
C GLU A 52 3.05 5.84 1.77
N VAL A 53 1.80 5.44 2.08
CA VAL A 53 0.66 5.62 1.16
C VAL A 53 0.48 7.10 0.81
N LYS A 54 0.54 8.00 1.81
CA LYS A 54 0.43 9.44 1.58
C LYS A 54 1.54 9.99 0.68
N LYS A 55 2.79 9.59 0.90
CA LYS A 55 3.92 9.97 0.05
C LYS A 55 3.74 9.49 -1.40
N VAL A 56 3.29 8.25 -1.58
CA VAL A 56 3.05 7.69 -2.92
C VAL A 56 1.90 8.39 -3.61
N CYS A 57 0.80 8.68 -2.91
CA CYS A 57 -0.33 9.44 -3.45
C CYS A 57 0.10 10.81 -3.97
N LEU A 58 0.95 11.52 -3.22
CA LEU A 58 1.51 12.81 -3.64
C LEU A 58 2.43 12.66 -4.86
N ARG A 59 3.31 11.65 -4.86
CA ARG A 59 4.26 11.39 -5.95
C ARG A 59 3.56 11.03 -7.27
N LEU A 60 2.45 10.32 -7.20
CA LEU A 60 1.71 9.83 -8.37
C LEU A 60 0.54 10.74 -8.78
N ASP A 61 0.37 11.87 -8.10
CA ASP A 61 -0.72 12.84 -8.31
C ASP A 61 -2.12 12.20 -8.22
N ASN A 62 -2.31 11.34 -7.23
CA ASN A 62 -3.56 10.61 -7.02
C ASN A 62 -4.01 10.73 -5.56
N LEU A 63 -4.64 11.87 -5.27
CA LEU A 63 -5.08 12.25 -3.93
C LEU A 63 -6.29 11.47 -3.41
N LYS A 64 -6.96 10.69 -4.26
CA LYS A 64 -8.15 9.93 -3.86
C LYS A 64 -7.85 9.03 -2.67
N TYR A 65 -6.65 8.45 -2.59
CA TYR A 65 -6.25 7.53 -1.53
C TYR A 65 -5.53 8.22 -0.37
N TYR A 66 -5.27 9.52 -0.47
CA TYR A 66 -4.55 10.29 0.55
C TYR A 66 -5.34 10.45 1.85
N TYR A 67 -6.67 10.50 1.76
CA TYR A 67 -7.57 10.74 2.90
C TYR A 67 -8.27 9.47 3.42
N PHE A 68 -8.15 8.35 2.71
CA PHE A 68 -8.74 7.07 3.10
C PHE A 68 -7.73 6.10 3.69
N ALA A 69 -6.44 6.48 3.72
CA ALA A 69 -5.36 5.76 4.38
C ALA A 69 -5.02 6.40 5.73
#